data_AF-A0A1Q7TV17-F1
#
_entry.id   AF-A0A1Q7TV17-F1
#
_cell.length_a   1.000
_cell.length_b   1.000
_cell.length_c   1.000
_cell.angle_alpha   90.00
_cell.angle_beta   90.00
_cell.angle_gamma   90.00
#
_symmetry.space_group_name_H-M   'P 1'
#
loop_
_entity.id
_entity.type
_entity.pdbx_description
1 polymer ?
#
loop_
_entity_poly.entity_id
_entity_poly.type
_entity_poly.pdbx_seq_one_letter_code
_entity_poly.pdbx_strand_id
1 'polypeptide(L)'
;MKGITVVVDDFINRLVANKELNKNPAIDAGRKSSPAPYLKFQVSQMVCWVTGGPCKYTGKTMKESHVHLNISEKEWGVMAKEFKKSLDKFKVPAAEQKELFDIVGTTKADIVVRK
;
A
#
# COMPACT_ATOMS: atom_id res chain seq x y z
N MET A 1 -17.04 -2.73 3.53
CA MET A 1 -15.63 -3.00 3.92
C MET A 1 -15.15 -4.43 3.70
N LYS A 2 -15.96 -5.50 3.85
CA LYS A 2 -15.46 -6.90 3.83
C LYS A 2 -14.52 -7.26 2.65
N GLY A 3 -14.86 -6.85 1.42
CA GLY A 3 -14.01 -7.09 0.24
C GLY A 3 -12.66 -6.37 0.32
N ILE A 4 -12.69 -5.07 0.66
CA ILE A 4 -11.48 -4.23 0.82
C ILE A 4 -10.56 -4.81 1.90
N THR A 5 -11.10 -5.18 3.07
CA THR A 5 -10.29 -5.64 4.20
C THR A 5 -9.54 -6.93 3.88
N VAL A 6 -10.12 -7.83 3.08
CA VAL A 6 -9.49 -9.11 2.71
C VAL A 6 -8.34 -8.89 1.72
N VAL A 7 -8.53 -8.03 0.72
CA VAL A 7 -7.47 -7.67 -0.24
C VAL A 7 -6.34 -6.93 0.47
N VAL A 8 -6.67 -5.96 1.33
CA VAL A 8 -5.69 -5.17 2.08
C VAL A 8 -4.92 -6.03 3.07
N ASP A 9 -5.57 -6.97 3.77
CA ASP A 9 -4.88 -7.88 4.69
C ASP A 9 -3.76 -8.67 3.98
N ASP A 10 -4.09 -9.30 2.86
CA ASP A 10 -3.14 -10.07 2.05
C ASP A 10 -2.01 -9.18 1.51
N PHE A 11 -2.36 -8.00 0.99
CA PHE A 11 -1.40 -7.04 0.46
C PHE A 11 -0.38 -6.60 1.52
N ILE A 12 -0.84 -6.24 2.72
CA ILE A 12 0.05 -5.82 3.80
C ILE A 12 0.91 -6.98 4.29
N ASN A 13 0.36 -8.20 4.39
CA ASN A 13 1.17 -9.38 4.74
C ASN A 13 2.30 -9.60 3.74
N ARG A 14 2.02 -9.47 2.43
CA ARG A 14 3.04 -9.57 1.37
C ARG A 14 4.12 -8.51 1.52
N LEU A 15 3.73 -7.25 1.72
CA LEU A 15 4.70 -6.16 1.86
C LEU A 15 5.58 -6.31 3.10
N VAL A 16 5.01 -6.71 4.24
CA VAL A 16 5.76 -6.89 5.50
C VAL A 16 6.75 -8.06 5.39
N ALA A 17 6.39 -9.12 4.67
CA ALA A 17 7.26 -10.29 4.47
C ALA A 17 8.24 -10.15 3.29
N ASN A 18 8.14 -9.08 2.48
CA ASN A 18 8.94 -8.96 1.26
C ASN A 18 10.40 -8.63 1.57
N LYS A 19 11.28 -9.61 1.33
CA LYS A 19 12.73 -9.47 1.58
C LYS A 19 13.39 -8.36 0.76
N GLU A 20 12.91 -8.06 -0.45
CA GLU A 20 13.50 -6.99 -1.27
C GLU A 20 13.16 -5.62 -0.69
N LEU A 21 11.93 -5.41 -0.23
CA LEU A 21 11.54 -4.17 0.46
C LEU A 21 12.28 -4.02 1.79
N ASN A 22 12.43 -5.10 2.56
CA ASN A 22 13.10 -5.07 3.86
C ASN A 22 14.64 -4.95 3.78
N LYS A 23 15.24 -4.99 2.58
CA LYS A 23 16.65 -4.58 2.40
C LYS A 23 16.85 -3.09 2.62
N ASN A 24 15.78 -2.29 2.49
CA ASN A 24 15.81 -0.88 2.84
C ASN A 24 15.73 -0.72 4.35
N PRO A 25 16.81 -0.22 5.00
CA PRO A 25 16.86 -0.12 6.45
C PRO A 25 15.80 0.83 7.01
N ALA A 26 15.36 1.84 6.24
CA ALA A 26 14.31 2.76 6.68
C ALA A 26 12.93 2.11 6.62
N ILE A 27 12.65 1.27 5.62
CA ILE A 27 11.42 0.46 5.59
C ILE A 27 11.42 -0.54 6.75
N ASP A 28 12.51 -1.28 6.95
CA ASP A 28 12.62 -2.26 8.04
C ASP A 28 12.44 -1.62 9.43
N ALA A 29 13.11 -0.49 9.68
CA ALA A 29 12.92 0.28 10.90
C ALA A 29 11.47 0.77 11.04
N GLY A 30 10.87 1.27 9.96
CA GLY A 30 9.48 1.74 9.92
C GLY A 30 8.46 0.67 10.32
N ARG A 31 8.72 -0.62 10.05
CA ARG A 31 7.84 -1.73 10.47
C ARG A 31 7.70 -1.84 11.99
N LYS A 32 8.71 -1.43 12.76
CA LYS A 32 8.66 -1.44 14.22
C LYS A 32 7.72 -0.35 14.75
N SER A 33 7.70 0.81 14.09
CA SER A 33 6.84 1.94 14.45
C SER A 33 5.44 1.85 13.85
N SER A 34 5.27 1.09 12.76
CA SER A 34 4.01 0.89 12.06
C SER A 34 3.74 -0.62 11.91
N PRO A 35 3.24 -1.28 12.97
CA PRO A 35 3.01 -2.72 12.96
C PRO A 35 1.90 -3.11 11.96
N ALA A 36 1.91 -4.36 11.50
CA ALA A 36 1.01 -4.82 10.45
C ALA A 36 -0.49 -4.56 10.74
N PRO A 37 -1.04 -4.77 11.96
CA PRO A 37 -2.43 -4.45 12.25
C PRO A 37 -2.78 -2.96 12.05
N TYR A 38 -1.88 -2.06 12.43
CA TYR A 38 -2.06 -0.63 12.22
C TYR A 38 -2.10 -0.29 10.73
N LEU A 39 -1.17 -0.83 9.94
CA LEU A 39 -1.14 -0.62 8.49
C LEU A 39 -2.39 -1.16 7.80
N LYS A 40 -2.85 -2.36 8.17
CA LYS A 40 -4.07 -2.95 7.62
C LYS A 40 -5.29 -2.06 7.86
N PHE A 41 -5.41 -1.49 9.05
CA PHE A 41 -6.48 -0.55 9.37
C PHE A 41 -6.38 0.73 8.54
N GLN A 42 -5.22 1.40 8.57
CA GLN A 42 -5.02 2.68 7.87
C GLN A 42 -5.24 2.55 6.36
N VAL A 43 -4.69 1.49 5.75
CA VAL A 43 -4.82 1.25 4.30
C VAL A 43 -6.25 0.86 3.94
N SER A 44 -6.96 0.10 4.78
CA SER A 44 -8.38 -0.21 4.53
C SER A 44 -9.26 1.04 4.58
N GLN A 45 -9.01 1.93 5.54
CA GLN A 45 -9.70 3.21 5.66
C GLN A 45 -9.42 4.11 4.44
N MET A 46 -8.15 4.19 4.02
CA MET A 46 -7.76 4.95 2.82
C MET A 46 -8.45 4.43 1.58
N VAL A 47 -8.34 3.12 1.29
CA VAL A 47 -8.96 2.51 0.10
C VAL A 47 -10.47 2.74 0.10
N CYS A 48 -11.14 2.47 1.23
CA CYS A 48 -12.57 2.72 1.36
C CYS A 48 -12.95 4.19 1.06
N TRP A 49 -12.15 5.15 1.53
CA TRP A 49 -12.41 6.57 1.29
C TRP A 49 -12.21 6.96 -0.18
N VAL A 50 -11.09 6.57 -0.79
CA VAL A 50 -10.74 6.97 -2.17
C VAL A 50 -11.60 6.29 -3.24
N THR A 51 -12.18 5.12 -2.95
CA THR A 51 -13.16 4.46 -3.83
C THR A 51 -14.60 4.92 -3.56
N GLY A 52 -14.81 6.06 -2.91
CA GLY A 52 -16.15 6.65 -2.68
C GLY A 52 -16.99 5.99 -1.58
N GLY A 53 -16.40 5.14 -0.75
CA GLY A 53 -17.08 4.56 0.41
C GLY A 53 -17.26 5.56 1.56
N PRO A 54 -18.04 5.19 2.59
CA PRO A 54 -18.37 6.09 3.71
C PRO A 54 -17.22 6.32 4.69
N CYS A 55 -16.07 5.66 4.50
CA CYS A 55 -14.94 5.79 5.40
C CYS A 55 -14.26 7.15 5.25
N LYS A 56 -13.73 7.67 6.36
CA LYS A 56 -12.89 8.87 6.37
C LYS A 56 -11.48 8.49 6.79
N TYR A 57 -10.52 8.71 5.90
CA TYR A 57 -9.11 8.59 6.26
C TYR A 57 -8.68 9.82 7.06
N THR A 58 -8.10 9.60 8.24
CA THR A 58 -7.61 10.65 9.15
C THR A 58 -6.14 10.44 9.51
N GLY A 59 -5.47 9.54 8.80
CA GLY A 59 -4.04 9.31 8.96
C GLY A 59 -3.20 10.40 8.31
N LYS A 60 -1.88 10.22 8.42
CA LYS A 60 -0.88 11.08 7.76
C LYS A 60 -1.07 11.10 6.26
N THR A 61 -0.69 12.19 5.60
CA THR A 61 -0.64 12.23 4.13
C THR A 61 0.33 11.16 3.59
N MET A 62 0.23 10.84 2.29
CA MET A 62 1.16 9.89 1.67
C MET A 62 2.61 10.37 1.78
N LYS A 63 2.85 11.68 1.64
CA LYS A 63 4.18 12.26 1.82
C LYS A 63 4.69 12.11 3.23
N GLU A 64 3.92 12.54 4.24
CA GLU A 64 4.33 12.42 5.66
C GLU A 64 4.57 10.97 6.09
N SER A 65 3.78 10.04 5.54
CA SER A 65 3.90 8.61 5.84
C SER A 65 5.16 7.98 5.26
N HIS A 66 5.67 8.48 4.12
CA HIS A 66 6.67 7.74 3.33
C HIS A 66 7.98 8.51 3.05
N VAL A 67 8.00 9.84 3.15
CA VAL A 67 9.17 10.66 2.74
C VAL A 67 10.47 10.30 3.46
N HIS A 68 10.39 9.81 4.70
CA HIS A 68 11.53 9.41 5.53
C HIS A 68 11.99 7.95 5.27
N LEU A 69 11.29 7.19 4.43
CA LEU A 69 11.58 5.79 4.13
C LEU A 69 12.55 5.61 2.97
N ASN A 70 12.94 6.70 2.30
CA ASN A 70 13.87 6.69 1.17
C ASN A 70 13.50 5.70 0.06
N ILE A 71 12.20 5.60 -0.26
CA ILE A 71 11.67 4.62 -1.22
C ILE A 71 12.11 4.99 -2.64
N SER A 72 12.62 3.99 -3.36
CA SER A 72 13.07 4.06 -4.74
C SER A 72 12.02 3.61 -5.75
N GLU A 73 12.22 3.99 -7.01
CA GLU A 73 11.43 3.49 -8.15
C GLU A 73 11.38 1.95 -8.22
N LYS A 74 12.50 1.29 -7.92
CA LYS A 74 12.58 -0.17 -7.88
C LYS A 74 11.65 -0.76 -6.82
N GLU A 75 11.66 -0.20 -5.63
CA GLU A 75 10.83 -0.67 -4.50
C GLU A 75 9.35 -0.37 -4.74
N TRP A 76 9.03 0.77 -5.34
CA TRP A 76 7.69 1.06 -5.84
C TRP A 76 7.20 -0.02 -6.80
N GLY A 77 8.05 -0.42 -7.76
CA GLY A 77 7.76 -1.51 -8.68
C GLY A 77 7.54 -2.86 -7.99
N VAL A 78 8.27 -3.14 -6.90
CA VAL A 78 8.04 -4.34 -6.07
C VAL A 78 6.68 -4.27 -5.37
N MET A 79 6.33 -3.12 -4.79
CA MET A 79 5.02 -2.90 -4.16
C MET A 79 3.90 -3.11 -5.17
N ALA A 80 3.99 -2.52 -6.37
CA ALA A 80 3.00 -2.66 -7.42
C ALA A 80 2.81 -4.13 -7.86
N LYS A 81 3.89 -4.91 -7.93
CA LYS A 81 3.82 -6.35 -8.22
C LYS A 81 3.12 -7.13 -7.11
N GLU A 82 3.40 -6.83 -5.84
CA GLU A 82 2.69 -7.48 -4.73
C GLU A 82 1.22 -7.08 -4.68
N PHE A 83 0.90 -5.83 -5.01
CA PHE A 83 -0.49 -5.38 -5.12
C PHE A 83 -1.25 -6.16 -6.19
N LYS A 84 -0.66 -6.31 -7.39
CA LYS A 84 -1.23 -7.12 -8.48
C LYS A 84 -1.52 -8.56 -8.04
N LYS A 85 -0.56 -9.20 -7.34
CA LYS A 85 -0.71 -10.57 -6.83
C LYS A 85 -1.87 -10.71 -5.85
N SER A 86 -2.11 -9.72 -5.00
CA SER A 86 -3.27 -9.72 -4.09
C SER A 86 -4.58 -9.61 -4.87
N LEU A 87 -4.67 -8.69 -5.82
CA LEU A 87 -5.86 -8.53 -6.66
C LEU A 87 -6.17 -9.80 -7.46
N ASP A 88 -5.14 -10.44 -8.02
CA ASP A 88 -5.27 -11.70 -8.76
C ASP A 88 -5.71 -12.86 -7.87
N LYS A 89 -5.14 -12.97 -6.67
CA LYS A 89 -5.53 -14.00 -5.69
C LYS A 89 -7.03 -13.95 -5.38
N PHE A 90 -7.59 -12.75 -5.25
CA PHE A 90 -9.01 -12.55 -4.97
C PHE A 90 -9.87 -12.42 -6.22
N LYS A 91 -9.30 -12.66 -7.42
CA LYS A 91 -10.01 -12.62 -8.69
C LYS A 91 -10.76 -11.30 -8.91
N VAL A 92 -10.17 -10.18 -8.49
CA VAL A 92 -10.73 -8.85 -8.75
C VAL A 92 -10.78 -8.67 -10.28
N PRO A 93 -11.91 -8.26 -10.87
CA PRO A 93 -12.01 -8.15 -12.32
C PRO A 93 -11.11 -7.04 -12.87
N ALA A 94 -10.75 -7.15 -14.15
CA ALA A 94 -9.69 -6.34 -14.73
C ALA A 94 -9.98 -4.83 -14.73
N ALA A 95 -11.26 -4.44 -14.82
CA ALA A 95 -11.66 -3.04 -14.77
C ALA A 95 -11.36 -2.42 -13.40
N GLU A 96 -11.75 -3.11 -12.33
CA GLU A 96 -11.53 -2.70 -10.94
C GLU A 96 -10.03 -2.75 -10.58
N GLN A 97 -9.29 -3.73 -11.10
CA GLN A 97 -7.82 -3.72 -10.94
C GLN A 97 -7.22 -2.46 -11.56
N LYS A 98 -7.63 -2.10 -12.79
CA LYS A 98 -7.14 -0.90 -13.47
C LYS A 98 -7.48 0.35 -12.66
N GLU A 99 -8.71 0.50 -12.22
CA GLU A 99 -9.14 1.64 -11.41
C GLU A 99 -8.30 1.78 -10.13
N LEU A 100 -8.09 0.67 -9.41
CA LEU A 100 -7.26 0.67 -8.21
C LEU A 100 -5.80 1.03 -8.50
N PHE A 101 -5.23 0.56 -9.62
CA PHE A 101 -3.88 0.94 -10.03
C PHE A 101 -3.77 2.40 -10.43
N ASP A 102 -4.79 2.96 -11.09
CA ASP A 102 -4.84 4.38 -11.43
C ASP A 102 -4.85 5.23 -10.15
N ILE A 103 -5.70 4.88 -9.18
CA ILE A 103 -5.79 5.55 -7.88
C ILE A 103 -4.48 5.45 -7.11
N VAL A 104 -3.93 4.25 -6.91
CA VAL A 104 -2.66 4.05 -6.20
C VAL A 104 -1.52 4.77 -6.92
N GLY A 105 -1.53 4.78 -8.25
CA GLY A 105 -0.54 5.47 -9.08
C GLY A 105 -0.43 6.96 -8.79
N THR A 106 -1.54 7.64 -8.43
CA THR A 106 -1.52 9.07 -8.08
C THR A 106 -0.65 9.37 -6.85
N THR A 107 -0.47 8.41 -5.96
CA THR A 107 0.31 8.59 -4.72
C THR A 107 1.82 8.48 -4.92
N LYS A 108 2.26 8.01 -6.09
CA LYS A 108 3.67 7.71 -6.36
C LYS A 108 4.59 8.90 -6.12
N ALA A 109 4.18 10.10 -6.55
CA ALA A 109 4.98 11.32 -6.45
C ALA A 109 5.26 11.74 -5.00
N ASP A 110 4.41 11.34 -4.06
CA ASP A 110 4.59 11.61 -2.63
C ASP A 110 5.43 10.53 -1.91
N ILE A 111 5.59 9.35 -2.53
CA ILE A 111 6.19 8.18 -1.91
C ILE A 111 7.61 7.93 -2.42
N VAL A 112 7.83 8.03 -3.72
CA VAL A 112 9.13 7.77 -4.35
C VAL A 112 9.99 9.02 -4.27
N VAL A 113 11.09 8.92 -3.51
CA VAL A 113 12.05 10.03 -3.33
C VAL A 113 13.38 9.77 -4.04
N ARG A 114 13.63 8.53 -4.46
CA ARG A 114 14.86 8.12 -5.16
C ARG A 114 14.51 7.52 -6.53
N LYS A 115 15.11 8.05 -7.59
CA LYS A 115 14.96 7.52 -8.95
C LYS A 115 15.97 6.41 -9.23
#